data_AF-A0A1I2DXB6-F1
#
_entry.id   AF-A0A1I2DXB6-F1
#
_cell.length_a   1.000
_cell.length_b   1.000
_cell.length_c   1.000
_cell.angle_alpha   90.00
_cell.angle_beta   90.00
_cell.angle_gamma   90.00
#
_symmetry.space_group_name_H-M   'P 1'
#
loop_
_entity.id
_entity.type
_entity.pdbx_description
1 polymer ?
#
loop_
_entity_poly.entity_id
_entity_poly.type
_entity_poly.pdbx_seq_one_letter_code
_entity_poly.pdbx_strand_id
1 'polypeptide(L)'
;MSVRSATTPDFSTPPLELPADLEPDNPLWRFALAFWKRPDVQNSCLALQNQGWSVTRILGAAWLALSGRVFAGVEDATVTEWRDRVTVALRSARKSLPGSADNCQKLRTGIAGLELEAEQIELALSWRTLMTINPEHADMQGRDALIINNLFAAAPTLPVEDDARPLLNTLADTLAHFPKGDHQP
;
A
#
# COMPACT_ATOMS: atom_id res chain seq x y z
N MET A 1 10.44 5.44 39.70
CA MET A 1 9.69 4.86 38.57
C MET A 1 8.85 5.97 37.98
N SER A 2 9.20 6.45 36.77
CA SER A 2 8.47 7.55 36.11
C SER A 2 7.40 6.93 35.22
N VAL A 3 6.13 7.15 35.56
CA VAL A 3 4.99 6.68 34.78
C VAL A 3 4.90 7.58 33.54
N ARG A 4 5.11 7.01 32.34
CA ARG A 4 4.87 7.73 31.09
C ARG A 4 3.38 8.06 31.04
N SER A 5 3.03 9.34 31.00
CA SER A 5 1.67 9.81 30.76
C SER A 5 1.16 9.19 29.46
N ALA A 6 0.05 8.45 29.54
CA ALA A 6 -0.68 8.02 28.36
C ALA A 6 -1.21 9.28 27.67
N THR A 7 -0.81 9.53 26.42
CA THR A 7 -1.39 10.58 25.59
C THR A 7 -2.88 10.26 25.42
N THR A 8 -3.74 11.05 26.05
CA THR A 8 -5.20 10.98 25.83
C THR A 8 -5.47 11.18 24.35
N PRO A 9 -6.24 10.29 23.67
CA PRO A 9 -6.62 10.53 22.29
C PRO A 9 -7.40 11.84 22.21
N ASP A 10 -6.96 12.75 21.35
CA ASP A 10 -7.70 13.97 21.04
C ASP A 10 -8.89 13.60 20.15
N PHE A 11 -10.09 13.58 20.72
CA PHE A 11 -11.34 13.33 19.99
C PHE A 11 -11.84 14.57 19.23
N SER A 12 -11.03 15.64 19.14
CA SER A 12 -11.41 16.87 18.43
C SER A 12 -11.22 16.80 16.92
N THR A 13 -10.58 15.75 16.38
CA THR A 13 -10.42 15.61 14.93
C THR A 13 -11.74 15.16 14.29
N PRO A 14 -12.30 15.92 13.33
CA PRO A 14 -13.54 15.54 12.67
C PRO A 14 -13.41 14.17 11.97
N PRO A 15 -14.52 13.43 11.80
CA PRO A 15 -14.52 12.19 11.03
C PRO A 15 -13.95 12.40 9.63
N LEU A 16 -13.28 11.38 9.09
CA LEU A 16 -12.86 11.37 7.69
C LEU A 16 -14.09 11.40 6.78
N GLU A 17 -14.10 12.33 5.83
CA GLU A 17 -15.10 12.38 4.77
C GLU A 17 -14.63 11.53 3.60
N LEU A 18 -15.36 10.45 3.34
CA LEU A 18 -15.11 9.58 2.18
C LEU A 18 -16.07 9.90 1.04
N PRO A 19 -15.63 9.78 -0.23
CA PRO A 19 -16.54 9.88 -1.37
C PRO A 19 -17.68 8.85 -1.27
N ALA A 20 -18.91 9.28 -1.58
CA ALA A 20 -20.10 8.42 -1.50
C ALA A 20 -20.12 7.32 -2.57
N ASP A 21 -19.38 7.50 -3.66
CA ASP A 21 -19.28 6.61 -4.81
C ASP A 21 -18.02 5.72 -4.77
N LEU A 22 -17.41 5.55 -3.59
CA LEU A 22 -16.23 4.71 -3.45
C LEU A 22 -16.56 3.24 -3.77
N GLU A 23 -15.75 2.61 -4.62
CA GLU A 23 -15.90 1.21 -5.02
C GLU A 23 -14.74 0.37 -4.45
N PRO A 24 -14.93 -0.34 -3.31
CA PRO A 24 -13.89 -1.18 -2.72
C PRO A 24 -13.44 -2.35 -3.60
N ASP A 25 -14.34 -2.92 -4.42
CA ASP A 25 -14.03 -3.99 -5.37
C ASP A 25 -13.82 -3.44 -6.80
N ASN A 26 -12.78 -2.62 -6.93
CA ASN A 26 -12.38 -2.02 -8.21
C ASN A 26 -11.26 -2.83 -8.91
N PRO A 27 -10.91 -2.52 -10.17
CA PRO A 27 -9.84 -3.22 -10.91
C PRO A 27 -8.49 -3.24 -10.19
N LEU A 28 -8.07 -2.15 -9.54
CA LEU A 28 -6.83 -2.10 -8.77
C LEU A 28 -6.85 -3.07 -7.59
N TRP A 29 -7.98 -3.22 -6.90
CA TRP A 29 -8.14 -4.23 -5.84
C TRP A 29 -8.02 -5.66 -6.37
N ARG A 30 -8.68 -5.97 -7.50
CA ARG A 30 -8.61 -7.31 -8.11
C ARG A 30 -7.20 -7.65 -8.58
N PHE A 31 -6.48 -6.67 -9.13
CA PHE A 31 -5.05 -6.79 -9.40
C PHE A 31 -4.24 -7.06 -8.13
N ALA A 32 -4.44 -6.27 -7.07
CA ALA A 32 -3.74 -6.45 -5.81
C ALA A 32 -3.91 -7.87 -5.28
N LEU A 33 -5.13 -8.40 -5.29
CA LEU A 33 -5.42 -9.78 -4.92
C LEU A 33 -4.69 -10.80 -5.80
N ALA A 34 -4.67 -10.60 -7.11
CA ALA A 34 -4.00 -11.51 -8.05
C ALA A 34 -2.46 -11.47 -7.92
N PHE A 35 -1.89 -10.29 -7.72
CA PHE A 35 -0.45 -10.08 -7.54
C PHE A 35 0.01 -10.64 -6.17
N TRP A 36 -0.79 -10.41 -5.13
CA TRP A 36 -0.54 -10.91 -3.77
C TRP A 36 -0.54 -12.44 -3.66
N LYS A 37 -1.15 -13.18 -4.59
CA LYS A 37 -1.08 -14.66 -4.58
C LYS A 37 0.33 -15.22 -4.78
N ARG A 38 1.29 -14.38 -5.19
CA ARG A 38 2.68 -14.78 -5.44
C ARG A 38 3.49 -14.70 -4.15
N PRO A 39 4.13 -15.79 -3.70
CA PRO A 39 4.91 -15.79 -2.45
C PRO A 39 5.98 -14.71 -2.40
N ASP A 40 6.70 -14.49 -3.51
CA ASP A 40 7.77 -13.48 -3.58
C ASP A 40 7.24 -12.05 -3.41
N VAL A 41 6.01 -11.79 -3.87
CA VAL A 41 5.32 -10.51 -3.66
C VAL A 41 4.96 -10.34 -2.20
N GLN A 42 4.35 -11.35 -1.58
CA GLN A 42 3.99 -11.29 -0.15
C GLN A 42 5.23 -11.04 0.71
N ASN A 43 6.29 -11.82 0.50
CA ASN A 43 7.52 -11.72 1.26
C ASN A 43 8.18 -10.34 1.11
N SER A 44 8.28 -9.84 -0.13
CA SER A 44 8.90 -8.53 -0.41
C SER A 44 8.06 -7.38 0.13
N CYS A 45 6.75 -7.39 -0.07
CA CYS A 45 5.84 -6.36 0.45
C CYS A 45 5.83 -6.34 1.99
N LEU A 46 5.83 -7.50 2.66
CA LEU A 46 5.86 -7.57 4.13
C LEU A 46 7.22 -7.11 4.69
N ALA A 47 8.32 -7.42 4.01
CA ALA A 47 9.64 -6.92 4.39
C ALA A 47 9.72 -5.39 4.24
N LEU A 48 9.28 -4.85 3.11
CA LEU A 48 9.19 -3.40 2.88
C LEU A 48 8.25 -2.72 3.90
N GLN A 49 7.11 -3.34 4.23
CA GLN A 49 6.19 -2.83 5.26
C GLN A 49 6.85 -2.74 6.64
N ASN A 50 7.77 -3.64 6.96
CA ASN A 50 8.55 -3.56 8.21
C ASN A 50 9.58 -2.43 8.19
N GLN A 51 10.03 -2.00 7.00
CA GLN A 51 10.85 -0.82 6.78
C GLN A 51 10.02 0.48 6.66
N GLY A 52 8.71 0.43 6.86
CA GLY A 52 7.83 1.61 6.83
C GLY A 52 7.23 1.95 5.47
N TRP A 53 7.40 1.09 4.46
CA TRP A 53 6.72 1.27 3.19
C TRP A 53 5.21 0.99 3.29
N SER A 54 4.45 1.64 2.42
CA SER A 54 3.03 1.37 2.24
C SER A 54 2.83 0.33 1.12
N VAL A 55 2.22 -0.80 1.46
CA VAL A 55 1.92 -1.89 0.50
C VAL A 55 0.92 -1.42 -0.56
N THR A 56 -0.12 -0.70 -0.17
CA THR A 56 -1.13 -0.14 -1.08
C THR A 56 -0.52 0.85 -2.09
N ARG A 57 0.44 1.68 -1.65
CA ARG A 57 1.20 2.61 -2.50
C ARG A 57 2.07 1.87 -3.52
N ILE A 58 2.76 0.81 -3.08
CA ILE A 58 3.52 -0.09 -3.98
C ILE A 58 2.59 -0.70 -5.04
N LEU A 59 1.43 -1.20 -4.63
CA LEU A 59 0.45 -1.81 -5.52
C LEU A 59 -0.12 -0.80 -6.54
N GLY A 60 -0.42 0.43 -6.11
CA GLY A 60 -0.85 1.50 -7.01
C GLY A 60 0.24 1.86 -8.04
N ALA A 61 1.49 1.95 -7.62
CA ALA A 61 2.62 2.21 -8.50
C ALA A 61 2.84 1.08 -9.52
N ALA A 62 2.75 -0.17 -9.07
CA ALA A 62 2.84 -1.36 -9.91
C ALA A 62 1.71 -1.41 -10.95
N TRP A 63 0.48 -1.10 -10.53
CA TRP A 63 -0.66 -1.00 -11.44
C TRP A 63 -0.43 0.04 -12.54
N LEU A 64 0.00 1.26 -12.20
CA LEU A 64 0.31 2.29 -13.19
C LEU A 64 1.40 1.84 -14.17
N ALA A 65 2.42 1.14 -13.69
CA ALA A 65 3.48 0.64 -14.56
C ALA A 65 2.95 -0.37 -15.59
N LEU A 66 2.00 -1.22 -15.19
CA LEU A 66 1.31 -2.13 -16.12
C LEU A 66 0.42 -1.37 -17.11
N SER A 67 -0.15 -0.23 -16.72
CA SER A 67 -0.89 0.68 -17.62
C SER A 67 0.01 1.49 -18.56
N GLY A 68 1.33 1.37 -18.48
CA GLY A 68 2.26 2.23 -19.23
C GLY A 68 2.29 3.68 -18.73
N ARG A 69 1.91 3.92 -17.47
CA ARG A 69 1.81 5.25 -16.85
C ARG A 69 2.83 5.44 -15.73
N VAL A 70 3.27 6.68 -15.57
CA VAL A 70 4.25 7.08 -14.55
C VAL A 70 3.56 7.29 -13.20
N PHE A 71 4.15 6.75 -12.13
CA PHE A 71 3.81 7.12 -10.77
C PHE A 71 4.79 8.18 -10.25
N ALA A 72 4.30 9.40 -10.03
CA ALA A 72 5.13 10.53 -9.63
C ALA A 72 5.57 10.51 -8.15
N GLY A 73 5.15 9.52 -7.37
CA GLY A 73 5.43 9.46 -5.93
C GLY A 73 4.60 10.44 -5.10
N VAL A 74 3.54 11.02 -5.66
CA VAL A 74 2.59 11.87 -4.94
C VAL A 74 1.22 11.20 -4.97
N GLU A 75 0.55 11.16 -3.82
CA GLU A 75 -0.79 10.62 -3.66
C GLU A 75 -1.74 11.74 -3.24
N ASP A 76 -3.03 11.52 -3.46
CA ASP A 76 -4.06 12.44 -2.99
C ASP A 76 -4.05 12.55 -1.46
N ALA A 77 -4.33 13.74 -0.94
CA ALA A 77 -4.35 14.01 0.49
C ALA A 77 -5.31 13.08 1.24
N THR A 78 -6.44 12.72 0.64
CA THR A 78 -7.42 11.80 1.24
C THR A 78 -6.85 10.38 1.43
N VAL A 79 -6.01 9.90 0.50
CA VAL A 79 -5.34 8.61 0.60
C VAL A 79 -4.33 8.63 1.74
N THR A 80 -3.51 9.68 1.82
CA THR A 80 -2.51 9.81 2.88
C THR A 80 -3.14 10.00 4.25
N GLU A 81 -4.22 10.79 4.37
CA GLU A 81 -4.91 11.00 5.64
C GLU A 81 -5.60 9.73 6.13
N TRP A 82 -6.25 8.98 5.23
CA TRP A 82 -6.82 7.67 5.55
C TRP A 82 -5.75 6.70 6.06
N ARG A 83 -4.63 6.61 5.34
CA ARG A 83 -3.50 5.74 5.73
C ARG A 83 -3.02 6.04 7.13
N ASP A 84 -2.78 7.31 7.44
CA ASP A 84 -2.18 7.72 8.72
C ASP A 84 -3.16 7.52 9.88
N ARG A 85 -4.44 7.86 9.69
CA ARG A 85 -5.45 7.81 10.75
C ARG A 85 -6.02 6.41 10.99
N VAL A 86 -6.10 5.58 9.95
CA VAL A 86 -6.80 4.27 10.01
C VAL A 86 -5.82 3.12 9.82
N THR A 87 -5.21 2.99 8.65
CA THR A 87 -4.36 1.84 8.30
C THR A 87 -3.17 1.72 9.25
N VAL A 88 -2.45 2.81 9.50
CA VAL A 88 -1.29 2.85 10.40
C VAL A 88 -1.70 2.66 11.86
N ALA A 89 -2.86 3.18 12.28
CA ALA A 89 -3.37 3.00 13.64
C ALA A 89 -3.69 1.53 13.94
N LEU A 90 -4.39 0.85 13.01
CA LEU A 90 -4.69 -0.59 13.11
C LEU A 90 -3.40 -1.42 13.11
N ARG A 91 -2.48 -1.12 12.19
CA ARG A 91 -1.18 -1.80 12.12
C ARG A 91 -0.36 -1.63 13.40
N SER A 92 -0.35 -0.42 13.96
CA SER A 92 0.35 -0.12 15.21
C SER A 92 -0.25 -0.89 16.38
N ALA A 93 -1.58 -0.89 16.51
CA ALA A 93 -2.29 -1.67 17.52
C ALA A 93 -1.96 -3.17 17.40
N ARG A 94 -1.95 -3.71 16.18
CA ARG A 94 -1.54 -5.10 15.93
C ARG A 94 -0.10 -5.36 16.33
N LYS A 95 0.84 -4.48 15.96
CA LYS A 95 2.27 -4.62 16.30
C LYS A 95 2.54 -4.50 17.82
N SER A 96 1.71 -3.76 18.56
CA SER A 96 1.81 -3.66 20.02
C SER A 96 1.36 -4.93 20.77
N LEU A 97 0.64 -5.84 20.12
CA LEU A 97 0.25 -7.12 20.73
C LEU A 97 1.40 -8.14 20.69
N PRO A 98 1.59 -8.92 21.77
CA PRO A 98 2.60 -9.98 21.80
C PRO A 98 2.32 -11.04 20.72
N GLY A 99 3.34 -11.38 19.93
CA GLY A 99 3.20 -12.27 18.78
C GLY A 99 3.07 -13.76 19.10
N SER A 100 3.53 -14.20 20.29
CA SER A 100 3.59 -15.61 20.70
C SER A 100 2.62 -15.97 21.83
N ALA A 101 1.77 -15.02 22.25
CA ALA A 101 0.87 -15.24 23.37
C ALA A 101 -0.53 -15.66 22.86
N ASP A 102 -0.90 -16.92 23.11
CA ASP A 102 -2.16 -17.51 22.65
C ASP A 102 -3.40 -16.70 23.07
N ASN A 103 -3.35 -16.05 24.23
CA ASN A 103 -4.44 -15.22 24.76
C ASN A 103 -4.74 -13.97 23.90
N CYS A 104 -3.77 -13.50 23.10
CA CYS A 104 -3.95 -12.35 22.23
C CYS A 104 -4.22 -12.75 20.77
N GLN A 105 -4.15 -14.04 20.42
CA GLN A 105 -4.21 -14.49 19.03
C GLN A 105 -5.51 -14.07 18.33
N LYS A 106 -6.67 -14.27 18.97
CA LYS A 106 -7.97 -13.87 18.41
C LYS A 106 -8.05 -12.36 18.14
N LEU A 107 -7.55 -11.55 19.08
CA LEU A 107 -7.52 -10.10 18.93
C LEU A 107 -6.58 -9.68 17.80
N ARG A 108 -5.38 -10.28 17.74
CA ARG A 108 -4.39 -10.01 16.70
C ARG A 108 -4.90 -10.35 15.30
N THR A 109 -5.57 -11.49 15.14
CA THR A 109 -6.24 -11.88 13.89
C THR A 109 -7.38 -10.94 13.54
N GLY A 110 -8.20 -10.51 14.52
CA GLY A 110 -9.28 -9.55 14.30
C GLY A 110 -8.75 -8.21 13.77
N ILE A 111 -7.70 -7.66 14.40
CA ILE A 111 -7.09 -6.40 13.94
C ILE A 111 -6.45 -6.58 12.55
N ALA A 112 -5.83 -7.73 12.26
CA ALA A 112 -5.29 -8.00 10.93
C ALA A 112 -6.38 -8.00 9.84
N GLY A 113 -7.57 -8.52 10.13
CA GLY A 113 -8.72 -8.45 9.23
C GLY A 113 -9.18 -7.01 8.98
N LEU A 114 -9.30 -6.21 10.05
CA LEU A 114 -9.66 -4.79 9.95
C LEU A 114 -8.59 -3.98 9.20
N GLU A 115 -7.31 -4.29 9.40
CA GLU A 115 -6.22 -3.65 8.66
C GLU A 115 -6.33 -3.94 7.15
N LEU A 116 -6.66 -5.17 6.77
CA LEU A 116 -6.86 -5.53 5.36
C LEU A 116 -8.07 -4.80 4.75
N GLU A 117 -9.19 -4.69 5.48
CA GLU A 117 -10.34 -3.89 5.06
C GLU A 117 -9.96 -2.41 4.89
N ALA A 118 -9.15 -1.86 5.79
CA ALA A 118 -8.64 -0.49 5.68
C ALA A 118 -7.73 -0.30 4.46
N GLU A 119 -6.86 -1.26 4.15
CA GLU A 119 -6.02 -1.26 2.95
C GLU A 119 -6.85 -1.35 1.65
N GLN A 120 -7.97 -2.08 1.65
CA GLN A 120 -8.89 -2.14 0.52
C GLN A 120 -9.53 -0.77 0.25
N ILE A 121 -10.02 -0.08 1.29
CA ILE A 121 -10.57 1.28 1.18
C ILE A 121 -9.49 2.25 0.69
N GLU A 122 -8.26 2.13 1.21
CA GLU A 122 -7.13 2.96 0.78
C GLU A 122 -6.82 2.78 -0.71
N LEU A 123 -6.83 1.54 -1.22
CA LEU A 123 -6.70 1.27 -2.65
C LEU A 123 -7.86 1.80 -3.47
N ALA A 124 -9.09 1.80 -2.95
CA ALA A 124 -10.23 2.40 -3.64
C ALA A 124 -10.11 3.93 -3.76
N LEU A 125 -9.62 4.60 -2.70
CA LEU A 125 -9.32 6.03 -2.75
C LEU A 125 -8.22 6.31 -3.78
N SER A 126 -7.15 5.52 -3.76
CA SER A 126 -6.06 5.61 -4.73
C SER A 126 -6.56 5.43 -6.16
N TRP A 127 -7.33 4.37 -6.43
CA TRP A 127 -7.93 4.08 -7.73
C TRP A 127 -8.73 5.25 -8.29
N ARG A 128 -9.63 5.81 -7.47
CA ARG A 128 -10.46 6.96 -7.85
C ARG A 128 -9.60 8.15 -8.29
N THR A 129 -8.57 8.49 -7.52
CA THR A 129 -7.63 9.56 -7.88
C THR A 129 -6.92 9.25 -9.19
N LEU A 130 -6.37 8.04 -9.35
CA LEU A 130 -5.66 7.62 -10.57
C LEU A 130 -6.53 7.72 -11.82
N MET A 131 -7.82 7.43 -11.71
CA MET A 131 -8.77 7.56 -12.83
C MET A 131 -9.16 9.02 -13.12
N THR A 132 -9.08 9.90 -12.12
CA THR A 132 -9.46 11.31 -12.28
C THR A 132 -8.31 12.16 -12.86
N ILE A 133 -7.08 11.94 -12.38
CA ILE A 133 -5.93 12.80 -12.75
C ILE A 133 -5.25 12.39 -14.07
N ASN A 134 -5.62 11.23 -14.62
CA ASN A 134 -5.05 10.63 -15.84
C ASN A 134 -3.51 10.77 -15.93
N PRO A 135 -2.74 10.00 -15.13
CA PRO A 135 -1.28 10.12 -15.06
C PRO A 135 -0.60 10.02 -16.43
N GLU A 136 0.53 10.70 -16.58
CA GLU A 136 1.30 10.76 -17.81
C GLU A 136 1.69 9.37 -18.31
N HIS A 137 1.62 9.18 -19.62
CA HIS A 137 2.15 7.99 -20.26
C HIS A 137 3.67 8.06 -20.28
N ALA A 138 4.32 6.92 -20.08
CA ALA A 138 5.77 6.84 -20.16
C ALA A 138 6.21 6.91 -21.63
N ASP A 139 6.49 8.12 -22.12
CA ASP A 139 7.05 8.30 -23.45
C ASP A 139 8.50 7.79 -23.48
N MET A 140 8.83 6.96 -24.49
CA MET A 140 10.17 6.44 -24.79
C MET A 140 10.84 5.49 -23.77
N GLN A 141 10.24 5.20 -22.61
CA GLN A 141 10.82 4.28 -21.62
C GLN A 141 10.39 2.83 -21.88
N GLY A 142 11.34 1.88 -21.82
CA GLY A 142 11.03 0.46 -21.85
C GLY A 142 10.19 0.04 -20.63
N ARG A 143 9.29 -0.94 -20.81
CA ARG A 143 8.38 -1.43 -19.76
C ARG A 143 9.09 -1.73 -18.44
N ASP A 144 10.24 -2.40 -18.48
CA ASP A 144 11.00 -2.78 -17.28
C ASP A 144 11.55 -1.55 -16.54
N ALA A 145 12.02 -0.54 -17.27
CA ALA A 145 12.48 0.71 -16.69
C ALA A 145 11.32 1.46 -16.02
N LEU A 146 10.14 1.48 -16.64
CA LEU A 146 8.95 2.09 -16.04
C LEU A 146 8.52 1.37 -14.75
N ILE A 147 8.54 0.04 -14.75
CA ILE A 147 8.24 -0.77 -13.55
C ILE A 147 9.18 -0.39 -12.40
N ILE A 148 10.48 -0.39 -12.66
CA ILE A 148 11.48 -0.04 -11.64
C ILE A 148 11.24 1.40 -11.16
N ASN A 149 11.12 2.37 -12.06
CA ASN A 149 10.92 3.78 -11.70
C ASN A 149 9.69 3.99 -10.80
N ASN A 150 8.56 3.39 -11.16
CA ASN A 150 7.33 3.51 -10.37
C ASN A 150 7.48 2.87 -8.97
N LEU A 151 8.08 1.68 -8.89
CA LEU A 151 8.32 1.00 -7.61
C LEU A 151 9.25 1.80 -6.70
N PHE A 152 10.29 2.43 -7.26
CA PHE A 152 11.17 3.33 -6.50
C PHE A 152 10.45 4.62 -6.07
N ALA A 153 9.57 5.19 -6.89
CA ALA A 153 8.76 6.36 -6.54
C ALA A 153 7.74 6.08 -5.42
N ALA A 154 7.43 4.81 -5.14
CA ALA A 154 6.60 4.41 -4.01
C ALA A 154 7.31 4.53 -2.64
N ALA A 155 8.60 4.85 -2.61
CA ALA A 155 9.37 4.99 -1.37
C ALA A 155 8.75 6.02 -0.40
N PRO A 156 8.77 5.73 0.92
CA PRO A 156 8.31 6.69 1.93
C PRO A 156 9.29 7.87 2.10
N THR A 157 10.58 7.65 1.81
CA THR A 157 11.65 8.65 1.92
C THR A 157 12.65 8.47 0.78
N LEU A 158 13.36 9.55 0.43
CA LEU A 158 14.45 9.54 -0.54
C LEU A 158 15.76 10.00 0.14
N PRO A 159 16.92 9.40 -0.20
CA PRO A 159 17.09 8.28 -1.14
C PRO A 159 16.58 6.94 -0.58
N VAL A 160 16.26 6.00 -1.48
CA VAL A 160 15.86 4.63 -1.10
C VAL A 160 17.02 3.92 -0.42
N GLU A 161 16.75 3.33 0.76
CA GLU A 161 17.71 2.55 1.52
C GLU A 161 18.20 1.32 0.73
N ASP A 162 19.47 0.97 0.89
CA ASP A 162 20.10 -0.08 0.07
C ASP A 162 19.51 -1.47 0.32
N ASP A 163 18.95 -1.72 1.51
CA ASP A 163 18.30 -2.97 1.88
C ASP A 163 16.89 -3.13 1.27
N ALA A 164 16.26 -2.03 0.82
CA ALA A 164 14.99 -2.06 0.09
C ALA A 164 15.18 -2.45 -1.38
N ARG A 165 16.34 -2.15 -1.99
CA ARG A 165 16.58 -2.38 -3.43
C ARG A 165 16.37 -3.83 -3.88
N PRO A 166 16.86 -4.88 -3.17
CA PRO A 166 16.63 -6.27 -3.58
C PRO A 166 15.14 -6.66 -3.55
N LEU A 167 14.39 -6.10 -2.60
CA LEU A 167 12.95 -6.32 -2.47
C LEU A 167 12.20 -5.68 -3.64
N LEU A 168 12.57 -4.44 -4.00
CA LEU A 168 12.00 -3.75 -5.16
C LEU A 168 12.34 -4.46 -6.48
N ASN A 169 13.56 -4.97 -6.63
CA ASN A 169 13.95 -5.75 -7.82
C ASN A 169 13.13 -7.05 -7.93
N THR A 170 12.92 -7.74 -6.81
CA THR A 170 12.08 -8.95 -6.77
C THR A 170 10.63 -8.64 -7.20
N LEU A 171 10.08 -7.53 -6.73
CA LEU A 171 8.76 -7.06 -7.16
C LEU A 171 8.75 -6.68 -8.65
N ALA A 172 9.79 -6.00 -9.14
CA ALA A 172 9.92 -5.60 -10.53
C ALA A 172 9.96 -6.83 -11.47
N ASP A 173 10.80 -7.81 -11.16
CA ASP A 173 10.92 -9.06 -11.91
C ASP A 173 9.60 -9.82 -11.93
N THR A 174 8.92 -9.89 -10.78
CA THR A 174 7.63 -10.55 -10.67
C THR A 174 6.54 -9.84 -11.48
N LEU A 175 6.58 -8.50 -11.51
CA LEU A 175 5.63 -7.66 -12.24
C LEU A 175 5.85 -7.72 -13.76
N ALA A 176 7.10 -7.76 -14.22
CA ALA A 176 7.45 -7.87 -15.64
C ALA A 176 6.87 -9.16 -16.26
N HIS A 177 6.88 -10.25 -15.50
CA HIS A 177 6.31 -11.55 -15.87
C HIS A 177 4.85 -11.74 -15.43
N PHE A 178 4.19 -10.68 -14.96
CA PHE A 178 2.77 -10.76 -14.61
C PHE A 178 1.94 -10.97 -15.90
N PRO A 179 1.09 -12.02 -15.95
CA PRO A 179 0.39 -12.40 -17.17
C PRO A 179 -0.62 -11.33 -17.59
N LYS A 180 -0.74 -11.14 -18.91
CA LYS A 180 -1.81 -10.33 -19.49
C LYS A 180 -3.14 -11.05 -19.31
N GLY A 181 -4.17 -10.35 -18.83
CA GLY A 181 -5.51 -10.91 -18.57
C GLY A 181 -6.39 -9.92 -17.81
N ASP A 182 -7.53 -10.38 -17.30
CA ASP A 182 -8.59 -9.56 -16.68
C ASP A 182 -8.18 -8.77 -15.42
N HIS A 183 -6.95 -8.97 -14.96
CA HIS A 183 -6.38 -8.32 -13.78
C HIS A 183 -5.25 -7.34 -14.14
N GLN A 184 -5.00 -7.10 -15.42
CA GLN A 184 -4.18 -5.97 -15.87
C GLN A 184 -5.08 -4.80 -16.30
N PRO A 185 -4.62 -3.55 -16.12
CA PRO A 185 -5.24 -2.37 -16.73
C PRO A 185 -5.28 -2.43 -18.26
#